data_AF-A0A6M8VYX1-F1
#
_entry.id   AF-A0A6M8VYX1-F1
#
_cell.length_a   1.000
_cell.length_b   1.000
_cell.length_c   1.000
_cell.angle_alpha   90.00
_cell.angle_beta   90.00
_cell.angle_gamma   90.00
#
_symmetry.space_group_name_H-M   'P 1'
#
loop_
_entity.id
_entity.type
_entity.pdbx_description
1 polymer ?
#
loop_
_entity_poly.entity_id
_entity_poly.type
_entity_poly.pdbx_seq_one_letter_code
_entity_poly.pdbx_strand_id
1 'polypeptide(L)' 'MATTTYSDLAVKLLRDAAGFFRNVGEQNEPLKEQMNDNADVYEQVADLLEQDPSGTLELEEDDEDEDAAGVSEA' A
#
# COMPACT_ATOMS: atom_id res chain seq x y z
N MET A 1 3.55 -31.18 7.45
CA MET A 1 3.48 -29.96 6.62
C MET A 1 3.18 -28.80 7.55
N ALA A 2 3.92 -27.71 7.49
CA ALA A 2 3.55 -26.49 8.23
C ALA A 2 2.32 -25.87 7.57
N THR A 3 1.36 -25.39 8.38
CA THR A 3 0.17 -24.68 7.91
C THR A 3 0.35 -23.19 8.15
N THR A 4 -0.03 -22.36 7.18
CA THR A 4 0.02 -20.89 7.24
C THR A 4 -1.41 -20.37 7.23
N THR A 5 -1.69 -19.33 8.01
CA THR A 5 -3.00 -18.67 7.94
C THR A 5 -3.06 -17.75 6.72
N TYR A 6 -4.26 -17.37 6.28
CA TYR A 6 -4.39 -16.38 5.22
C TYR A 6 -3.80 -15.02 5.60
N SER A 7 -3.86 -14.65 6.89
CA SER A 7 -3.20 -13.45 7.41
C SER A 7 -1.69 -13.54 7.24
N ASP A 8 -1.04 -14.65 7.64
CA ASP A 8 0.41 -14.81 7.47
C ASP A 8 0.83 -14.73 5.99
N LEU A 9 0.01 -15.30 5.09
CA LEU A 9 0.25 -15.22 3.65
C LEU A 9 0.12 -13.78 3.13
N ALA A 10 -0.88 -13.03 3.61
CA ALA A 10 -1.09 -11.65 3.23
C ALA A 10 0.01 -10.72 3.77
N VAL A 11 0.44 -10.88 5.03
CA VAL A 11 1.58 -10.16 5.61
C VAL A 11 2.83 -10.37 4.76
N LYS A 12 3.12 -11.62 4.37
CA LYS A 12 4.25 -11.92 3.49
C LYS A 12 4.11 -11.23 2.14
N LEU A 13 2.94 -11.29 1.52
CA LEU A 13 2.68 -10.67 0.22
C LEU A 13 2.89 -9.15 0.27
N LEU A 14 2.41 -8.48 1.33
CA LEU A 14 2.59 -7.04 1.54
C LEU A 14 4.06 -6.67 1.69
N ARG A 15 4.83 -7.45 2.46
CA ARG A 15 6.29 -7.25 2.60
C ARG A 15 7.05 -7.49 1.30
N ASP A 16 6.68 -8.52 0.53
CA ASP A 16 7.26 -8.79 -0.78
C ASP A 16 6.97 -7.62 -1.76
N ALA A 17 5.76 -7.04 -1.71
CA ALA A 17 5.40 -5.87 -2.51
C ALA A 17 6.19 -4.61 -2.11
N ALA A 18 6.38 -4.36 -0.81
CA ALA A 18 7.24 -3.27 -0.34
C ALA A 18 8.68 -3.42 -0.86
N GLY A 19 9.24 -4.63 -0.77
CA GLY A 19 10.55 -4.95 -1.35
C GLY A 19 10.62 -4.71 -2.87
N PHE A 20 9.55 -5.05 -3.60
CA PHE A 20 9.44 -4.75 -5.03
C PHE A 20 9.50 -3.25 -5.31
N PHE A 21 8.73 -2.43 -4.59
CA PHE A 21 8.75 -0.98 -4.80
C PHE A 21 10.12 -0.37 -4.52
N ARG A 22 10.78 -0.75 -3.42
CA ARG A 22 12.14 -0.28 -3.13
C ARG A 22 13.11 -0.61 -4.26
N ASN A 23 13.04 -1.82 -4.80
CA ASN A 23 13.86 -2.24 -5.93
C ASN A 23 13.57 -1.42 -7.21
N VAL A 24 12.29 -1.09 -7.47
CA VAL A 24 11.93 -0.18 -8.57
C VAL A 24 12.53 1.21 -8.35
N GLY A 25 12.44 1.74 -7.13
CA GLY A 25 13.02 3.04 -6.77
C GLY A 25 14.54 3.09 -6.92
N GLU A 26 15.25 2.04 -6.53
CA GLU A 26 16.70 1.92 -6.70
C GLU A 26 17.13 1.91 -8.18
N GLN A 27 16.29 1.38 -9.07
CA GLN A 27 16.55 1.33 -10.52
C GLN A 27 16.10 2.60 -11.26
N ASN A 28 15.29 3.45 -10.63
CA ASN A 28 14.66 4.62 -11.24
C ASN A 28 14.68 5.81 -10.27
N GLU A 29 15.80 6.53 -10.23
CA GLU A 29 16.01 7.64 -9.29
C GLU A 29 14.88 8.70 -9.32
N PRO A 30 14.33 9.11 -10.48
CA PRO A 30 13.16 10.00 -10.52
C PRO A 30 11.91 9.50 -9.77
N LEU A 31 11.73 8.19 -9.61
CA LEU A 31 10.58 7.59 -8.91
C LEU A 31 10.92 7.14 -7.48
N LYS A 32 12.17 7.27 -7.05
CA LYS A 32 12.67 6.63 -5.83
C LYS A 32 11.91 7.03 -4.58
N GLU A 33 11.64 8.33 -4.42
CA GLU A 33 10.90 8.85 -3.27
C GLU A 33 9.48 8.27 -3.24
N GLN A 34 8.73 8.40 -4.35
CA GLN A 34 7.38 7.84 -4.47
C GLN A 34 7.34 6.32 -4.24
N MET A 35 8.33 5.58 -4.73
CA MET A 35 8.38 4.13 -4.51
C MET A 35 8.74 3.76 -3.07
N ASN A 36 9.54 4.58 -2.37
CA ASN A 36 9.76 4.41 -0.94
C ASN A 36 8.49 4.69 -0.15
N ASP A 37 7.75 5.76 -0.48
CA ASP A 37 6.47 6.06 0.16
C ASP A 37 5.47 4.90 -0.02
N ASN A 38 5.38 4.35 -1.24
CA ASN A 38 4.58 3.17 -1.50
C ASN A 38 5.05 1.99 -0.64
N ALA A 39 6.36 1.69 -0.62
CA ALA A 39 6.88 0.58 0.17
C ALA A 39 6.52 0.72 1.67
N ASP A 40 6.64 1.93 2.21
CA ASP A 40 6.38 2.22 3.62
C ASP A 40 4.89 2.05 3.96
N VAL A 41 3.96 2.37 3.04
CA VAL A 41 2.53 2.11 3.22
C VAL A 41 2.24 0.60 3.30
N TYR A 42 2.83 -0.19 2.39
CA TYR A 42 2.63 -1.64 2.40
C TYR A 42 3.19 -2.30 3.67
N GLU A 43 4.33 -1.81 4.19
CA GLU A 43 4.89 -2.29 5.45
C GLU A 43 4.02 -1.92 6.64
N GLN A 44 3.50 -0.69 6.70
CA GLN A 44 2.59 -0.27 7.76
C GLN A 44 1.34 -1.17 7.82
N VAL A 45 0.73 -1.49 6.68
CA VAL A 45 -0.42 -2.40 6.63
C VAL A 45 -0.02 -3.82 7.00
N ALA A 46 1.15 -4.30 6.59
CA ALA A 46 1.67 -5.61 6.99
C ALA A 46 1.85 -5.70 8.51
N ASP A 47 2.37 -4.65 9.12
CA ASP A 47 2.58 -4.57 10.57
C ASP A 47 1.26 -4.51 11.33
N LEU A 48 0.25 -3.78 10.83
CA LEU A 48 -1.10 -3.79 11.40
C LEU A 48 -1.73 -5.18 11.36
N LEU A 49 -1.66 -5.85 10.19
CA LEU A 49 -2.25 -7.17 9.99
C LEU A 49 -1.55 -8.27 10.80
N GLU A 50 -0.23 -8.16 10.99
CA GLU A 50 0.55 -9.08 11.82
C GLU A 50 0.24 -8.90 13.32
N GLN A 51 -0.01 -7.66 13.76
CA GLN A 51 -0.34 -7.35 15.15
C GLN A 51 -1.78 -7.71 15.52
N ASP A 52 -2.75 -7.33 14.68
CA ASP A 52 -4.16 -7.66 14.84
C ASP A 52 -4.80 -7.99 13.49
N PRO A 53 -4.88 -9.30 13.14
CA PRO A 53 -5.50 -9.75 11.90
C PRO A 53 -6.98 -9.36 11.73
N SER A 54 -7.63 -8.94 12.82
CA SER A 54 -9.04 -8.52 12.86
C SER A 54 -9.22 -7.05 13.21
N GLY A 55 -8.13 -6.28 13.25
CA GLY A 55 -8.14 -4.88 13.63
C GLY A 55 -8.96 -4.04 12.66
N THR A 56 -9.48 -2.92 13.18
CA THR A 56 -10.24 -1.94 12.39
C THR A 56 -9.50 -0.61 12.41
N LEU A 57 -9.40 0.03 11.24
CA LEU A 57 -8.87 1.37 11.08
C LEU A 57 -10.01 2.27 10.57
N GLU A 58 -10.23 3.41 11.22
CA GLU A 58 -11.09 4.46 10.66
C GLU A 58 -10.28 5.17 9.57
N LEU A 59 -10.65 4.93 8.31
CA LEU A 59 -10.11 5.67 7.18
C LEU A 59 -11.00 6.90 6.97
N GLU A 60 -10.38 8.07 6.84
CA GLU A 60 -11.11 9.24 6.34
C GLU A 60 -11.49 8.94 4.88
N GLU A 61 -12.79 8.99 4.57
CA GLU A 61 -13.25 8.94 3.18
C GLU A 61 -12.91 10.30 2.56
N ASP A 62 -11.89 10.35 1.70
CA ASP A 62 -11.61 11.55 0.91
C ASP A 62 -12.81 11.80 -0.01
N ASP A 63 -13.59 12.87 0.26
CA ASP A 63 -14.65 13.40 -0.60
C ASP A 63 -14.05 13.99 -1.90
N GLU A 64 -13.25 13.24 -2.66
CA GLU A 64 -12.71 13.67 -3.97
C GLU A 64 -13.67 13.34 -5.13
N ASP A 65 -14.94 13.73 -4.97
CA ASP A 65 -15.99 13.63 -6.00
C ASP A 65 -16.55 15.03 -6.39
N GLU A 66 -15.74 16.10 -6.46
CA GLU A 66 -16.26 17.43 -6.90
C GLU A 66 -15.42 18.25 -7.90
N ASP A 67 -14.41 17.71 -8.60
CA ASP A 67 -13.69 18.48 -9.65
C ASP A 67 -13.63 17.80 -11.05
N ALA A 68 -14.50 16.83 -11.32
CA ALA A 68 -14.68 16.25 -12.66
C ALA A 68 -15.81 16.91 -13.50
N ALA A 69 -16.21 18.14 -13.18
CA ALA A 69 -17.23 18.90 -13.93
C ALA A 69 -16.71 20.25 -14.44
N GLY A 70 -15.63 20.22 -15.23
CA GLY A 70 -15.00 21.45 -15.75
C GLY A 70 -14.58 21.44 -17.23
N VAL A 71 -14.83 20.38 -18.01
CA VAL A 71 -14.58 20.42 -19.46
C VAL A 71 -15.80 21.00 -20.17
N SER A 72 -15.85 22.33 -20.22
CA SER A 72 -16.70 23.08 -21.16
C SER A 72 -16.26 22.74 -22.59
N GLU A 73 -17.15 22.15 -23.39
CA GLU A 73 -17.03 22.18 -24.84
C GLU A 73 -17.03 23.64 -25.31
N ALA A 74 -16.03 24.02 -26.11
CA ALA A 74 -15.96 25.27 -26.86
C ALA A 74 -15.34 25.01 -28.23
#